data_AF-A0A3P6G2N4-F1
#
_entry.id   AF-A0A3P6G2N4-F1
#
_cell.length_a   1.000
_cell.length_b   1.000
_cell.length_c   1.000
_cell.angle_alpha   90.00
_cell.angle_beta   90.00
_cell.angle_gamma   90.00
#
_symmetry.space_group_name_H-M   'P 1'
#
loop_
_entity.id
_entity.type
_entity.pdbx_description
1 polymer ?
#
loop_
_entity_poly.entity_id
_entity_poly.type
_entity_poly.pdbx_seq_one_letter_code
_entity_poly.pdbx_strand_id
1 'polypeptide(L)'
;MDLEPGTMGSLRSGPYGQTFRPDNFVFGQSGAGNNWAKGHYTEGAELIDSVLDVVRKEAENCDCLQGFQVCHSLGGGTGSGMGTLLISKIREEHDAHVLCLPFP
;
A
#
# COMPACT_ATOMS: atom_id res chain seq x y z
N MET A 1 -2.80 1.30 2.86
CA MET A 1 -1.66 0.79 3.64
C MET A 1 -0.86 1.96 4.15
N ASP A 2 -0.43 1.95 5.40
CA ASP A 2 0.49 2.95 5.96
C ASP A 2 1.31 2.34 7.10
N LEU A 3 2.53 2.79 7.28
CA LEU A 3 3.37 2.39 8.40
C LEU A 3 2.95 3.07 9.71
N GLU A 4 2.19 4.17 9.61
CA GLU A 4 1.65 4.89 10.76
C GLU A 4 0.18 4.53 11.03
N PRO A 5 -0.18 4.10 12.26
CA PRO A 5 -1.55 3.73 12.59
C PRO A 5 -2.52 4.94 12.66
N GLY A 6 -2.00 6.16 12.86
CA GLY A 6 -2.80 7.38 13.00
C GLY A 6 -3.61 7.73 11.74
N THR A 7 -3.10 7.40 10.56
CA THR A 7 -3.76 7.66 9.27
C THR A 7 -5.12 6.97 9.16
N MET A 8 -5.26 5.78 9.76
CA MET A 8 -6.48 4.99 9.67
C MET A 8 -7.65 5.60 10.46
N GLY A 9 -7.37 6.19 11.63
CA GLY A 9 -8.38 6.92 12.40
C GLY A 9 -8.93 8.13 11.63
N SER A 10 -8.05 8.81 10.91
CA SER A 10 -8.43 9.94 10.05
C SER A 10 -9.27 9.50 8.86
N LEU A 11 -8.93 8.37 8.23
CA LEU A 11 -9.66 7.87 7.07
C LEU A 11 -11.04 7.31 7.45
N ARG A 12 -11.15 6.59 8.58
CA ARG A 12 -12.43 6.06 9.08
C ARG A 12 -13.39 7.14 9.59
N SER A 13 -12.86 8.23 10.14
CA SER A 13 -13.66 9.38 10.58
C SER A 13 -14.06 10.32 9.44
N GLY A 14 -13.45 10.17 8.26
CA GLY A 14 -13.82 10.91 7.06
C GLY A 14 -15.21 10.55 6.51
N PRO A 15 -15.75 11.39 5.61
CA PRO A 15 -17.10 11.22 5.06
C PRO A 15 -17.32 9.89 4.30
N TYR A 16 -16.25 9.28 3.80
CA TYR A 16 -16.28 7.99 3.07
C TYR A 16 -15.64 6.83 3.85
N GLY A 17 -15.38 7.00 5.15
CA GLY A 17 -14.62 6.03 5.95
C GLY A 17 -15.28 4.65 6.08
N GLN A 18 -16.60 4.57 5.95
CA GLN A 18 -17.38 3.32 6.03
C GLN A 18 -17.51 2.60 4.69
N THR A 19 -17.11 3.22 3.58
CA THR A 19 -17.18 2.61 2.24
C THR A 19 -16.11 1.53 2.04
N PHE A 20 -15.00 1.64 2.77
CA PHE A 20 -13.86 0.74 2.63
C PHE A 20 -13.98 -0.47 3.56
N ARG A 21 -13.65 -1.66 3.04
CA ARG A 21 -13.66 -2.91 3.83
C ARG A 21 -12.63 -2.82 4.96
N PRO A 22 -13.02 -3.12 6.22
CA PRO A 22 -12.11 -3.15 7.36
C PRO A 22 -10.88 -4.05 7.17
N ASP A 23 -11.06 -5.16 6.43
CA ASP A 23 -10.02 -6.17 6.19
C ASP A 23 -8.93 -5.67 5.22
N ASN A 24 -9.20 -4.64 4.42
CA ASN A 24 -8.26 -4.13 3.42
C ASN A 24 -7.33 -3.05 4.02
N PHE A 25 -7.46 -2.77 5.31
CA PHE A 25 -6.62 -1.84 6.02
C PHE A 25 -5.42 -2.55 6.65
N VAL A 26 -4.28 -2.45 5.98
CA VAL A 26 -3.00 -2.94 6.50
C VAL A 26 -2.19 -1.76 7.04
N PHE A 27 -1.72 -1.85 8.28
CA PHE A 27 -0.94 -0.80 8.92
C PHE A 27 0.19 -1.32 9.80
N GLY A 28 1.27 -0.54 9.87
CA GLY A 28 2.42 -0.81 10.73
C GLY A 28 2.24 -0.22 12.14
N GLN A 29 3.25 -0.46 12.98
CA GLN A 29 3.33 0.13 14.32
C GLN A 29 4.23 1.37 14.38
N SER A 30 5.02 1.62 13.33
CA SER A 30 6.14 2.56 13.33
C SER A 30 6.26 3.23 11.96
N GLY A 31 6.21 4.56 11.91
CA GLY A 31 6.32 5.31 10.66
C GLY A 31 7.71 5.27 10.03
N ALA A 32 7.78 5.48 8.71
CA ALA A 32 9.05 5.58 7.99
C ALA A 32 9.82 6.90 8.26
N GLY A 33 9.16 7.93 8.82
CA GLY A 33 9.81 9.19 9.20
C GLY A 33 10.53 9.91 8.05
N ASN A 34 9.92 9.95 6.85
CA ASN A 34 10.53 10.48 5.62
C ASN A 34 11.83 9.80 5.17
N ASN A 35 12.13 8.61 5.70
CA ASN A 35 13.26 7.81 5.27
C ASN A 35 12.82 6.74 4.25
N TRP A 36 13.25 6.90 3.00
CA TRP A 36 12.99 5.95 1.92
C TRP A 36 13.55 4.56 2.24
N ALA A 37 14.79 4.46 2.74
CA ALA A 37 15.42 3.19 3.06
C ALA A 37 14.66 2.45 4.17
N LYS A 38 14.10 3.19 5.13
CA LYS A 38 13.28 2.60 6.19
C LYS A 38 12.02 1.96 5.62
N GLY A 39 11.34 2.66 4.71
CA GLY A 39 10.16 2.17 4.00
C GLY A 39 10.46 1.04 3.00
N HIS A 40 11.65 0.99 2.40
CA HIS A 40 11.97 0.00 1.37
C HIS A 40 12.63 -1.27 1.91
N TYR A 41 13.52 -1.16 2.89
CA TYR A 41 14.36 -2.28 3.35
C TYR A 41 14.04 -2.80 4.75
N THR A 42 13.30 -2.04 5.57
CA THR A 42 13.05 -2.40 6.98
C THR A 42 11.56 -2.51 7.27
N GLU A 43 10.97 -1.53 7.96
CA GLU A 43 9.56 -1.51 8.36
C GLU A 43 8.58 -1.84 7.22
N GLY A 44 8.79 -1.25 6.04
CA GLY A 44 7.90 -1.50 4.89
C GLY A 44 8.11 -2.87 4.27
N ALA A 45 9.30 -3.48 4.40
CA ALA A 45 9.55 -4.85 3.98
C ALA A 45 8.92 -5.87 4.93
N GLU A 46 8.77 -5.56 6.23
CA GLU A 46 8.02 -6.41 7.16
C GLU A 46 6.51 -6.35 6.89
N LEU A 47 5.99 -5.18 6.52
CA LEU A 47 4.56 -4.99 6.27
C LEU A 47 4.12 -5.46 4.87
N ILE A 48 5.05 -5.58 3.91
CA ILE A 48 4.70 -5.84 2.51
C ILE A 48 3.98 -7.17 2.31
N ASP A 49 4.36 -8.21 3.05
CA ASP A 49 3.77 -9.55 2.92
C ASP A 49 2.29 -9.52 3.27
N SER A 50 1.92 -8.78 4.34
CA SER A 50 0.53 -8.60 4.73
C SER A 50 -0.28 -7.81 3.68
N VAL A 51 0.35 -6.85 3.01
CA VAL A 51 -0.29 -6.11 1.91
C VAL A 51 -0.50 -7.01 0.70
N LEU A 52 0.52 -7.79 0.33
CA LEU A 52 0.45 -8.70 -0.82
C LEU A 52 -0.64 -9.76 -0.64
N ASP A 53 -0.84 -10.29 0.57
CA ASP A 53 -1.93 -11.25 0.83
C ASP A 53 -3.32 -10.63 0.61
N VAL A 54 -3.53 -9.37 1.00
CA VAL A 54 -4.78 -8.65 0.73
C VAL A 54 -4.94 -8.40 -0.77
N VAL A 55 -3.88 -7.99 -1.46
CA VAL A 55 -3.88 -7.78 -2.92
C VAL A 55 -4.21 -9.08 -3.65
N ARG A 56 -3.61 -10.20 -3.23
CA ARG A 56 -3.86 -11.53 -3.81
C ARG A 56 -5.33 -11.93 -3.63
N LYS A 57 -5.89 -11.76 -2.43
CA LYS A 57 -7.30 -12.07 -2.14
C LYS A 57 -8.26 -11.25 -3.00
N GLU A 58 -7.98 -9.97 -3.22
CA GLU A 58 -8.80 -9.12 -4.10
C GLU A 58 -8.59 -9.46 -5.58
N ALA A 59 -7.36 -9.84 -5.99
CA ALA A 59 -7.07 -10.29 -7.34
C ALA A 59 -7.78 -11.61 -7.68
N GLU A 60 -7.81 -12.58 -6.75
CA GLU A 60 -8.51 -13.86 -6.90
C GLU A 60 -10.03 -13.70 -6.96
N ASN A 61 -10.58 -12.65 -6.34
CA ASN A 61 -12.00 -12.31 -6.43
C ASN A 61 -12.39 -11.63 -7.76
N CYS A 62 -11.42 -11.33 -8.64
CA CYS A 62 -11.67 -10.68 -9.93
C CYS A 62 -11.65 -11.70 -11.07
N ASP A 63 -12.71 -11.77 -11.89
CA ASP A 63 -12.76 -12.66 -13.06
C ASP A 63 -11.74 -12.27 -14.15
N CYS A 64 -11.47 -10.97 -14.32
CA CYS A 64 -10.51 -10.45 -15.29
C CYS A 64 -9.79 -9.21 -14.75
N LEU A 65 -8.62 -9.42 -14.15
CA LEU A 65 -7.79 -8.36 -13.58
C LEU A 65 -7.10 -7.56 -14.69
N GLN A 66 -7.44 -6.27 -14.82
CA GLN A 66 -6.82 -5.37 -15.81
C GLN A 66 -5.46 -4.82 -15.35
N GLY A 67 -5.33 -4.56 -14.05
CA GLY A 67 -4.18 -3.88 -13.49
C GLY A 67 -4.38 -3.36 -12.08
N PHE A 68 -3.34 -2.74 -11.54
CA PHE A 68 -3.31 -2.14 -10.21
C PHE A 68 -3.06 -0.65 -10.31
N GLN A 69 -3.79 0.14 -9.50
CA GLN A 69 -3.57 1.57 -9.36
C GLN A 69 -2.93 1.85 -8.01
N VAL A 70 -1.69 2.34 -8.01
CA VAL A 70 -0.92 2.65 -6.80
C VAL A 70 -0.84 4.17 -6.64
N CYS A 71 -1.57 4.68 -5.66
CA CYS A 71 -1.51 6.09 -5.25
C CYS A 71 -0.49 6.25 -4.12
N HIS A 72 0.59 7.00 -4.34
CA HIS A 72 1.63 7.18 -3.33
C HIS A 72 2.33 8.53 -3.48
N SER A 73 2.90 9.06 -2.39
CA SER A 73 3.73 10.26 -2.44
C SER A 73 5.18 9.89 -2.82
N LEU A 74 5.84 10.73 -3.62
CA LEU A 74 7.27 10.53 -3.93
C LEU A 74 8.21 11.09 -2.84
N GLY A 75 7.75 12.04 -2.01
CA GLY A 75 8.58 12.68 -0.98
C GLY A 75 8.59 12.01 0.39
N GLY A 76 7.57 11.20 0.72
CA GLY A 76 7.43 10.57 2.04
C GLY A 76 8.08 9.20 2.12
N GLY A 77 8.49 8.73 3.30
CA GLY A 77 9.23 7.46 3.46
C GLY A 77 8.40 6.21 3.16
N THR A 78 7.14 6.18 3.61
CA THR A 78 6.22 5.06 3.35
C THR A 78 5.78 5.07 1.89
N GLY A 79 5.27 6.22 1.41
CA GLY A 79 4.77 6.34 0.04
C GLY A 79 5.85 6.04 -0.99
N SER A 80 7.06 6.58 -0.84
CA SER A 80 8.13 6.37 -1.81
C SER A 80 8.87 5.04 -1.61
N GLY A 81 9.25 4.68 -0.39
CA GLY A 81 10.02 3.49 -0.08
C GLY A 81 9.22 2.19 -0.19
N MET A 82 8.11 2.12 0.55
CA MET A 82 7.24 0.94 0.53
C MET A 82 6.45 0.87 -0.79
N GLY A 83 6.07 2.02 -1.36
CA GLY A 83 5.36 2.06 -2.65
C GLY A 83 6.18 1.45 -3.79
N THR A 84 7.48 1.77 -3.90
CA THR A 84 8.33 1.16 -4.94
C THR A 84 8.53 -0.34 -4.71
N LEU A 85 8.65 -0.78 -3.46
CA LEU A 85 8.73 -2.20 -3.11
C LEU A 85 7.47 -2.95 -3.55
N LEU A 86 6.29 -2.40 -3.25
CA LEU A 86 5.01 -2.98 -3.66
C LEU A 86 4.91 -3.11 -5.17
N ILE A 87 5.26 -2.06 -5.92
CA ILE A 87 5.22 -2.08 -7.37
C ILE A 87 6.14 -3.18 -7.92
N SER A 88 7.35 -3.33 -7.37
CA SER A 88 8.26 -4.40 -7.79
C SER A 88 7.65 -5.78 -7.55
N LYS A 89 7.05 -6.00 -6.38
CA LYS A 89 6.44 -7.29 -6.02
C LYS A 89 5.22 -7.63 -6.85
N ILE A 90 4.33 -6.67 -7.08
CA ILE A 90 3.16 -6.85 -7.95
C ILE A 90 3.59 -7.19 -9.37
N ARG A 91 4.64 -6.54 -9.90
CA ARG A 91 5.16 -6.85 -11.24
C ARG A 91 5.87 -8.19 -11.34
N GLU A 92 6.39 -8.71 -10.23
CA GLU A 92 6.96 -10.06 -10.15
C GLU A 92 5.86 -11.13 -10.09
N GLU A 93 4.79 -10.90 -9.32
CA GLU A 93 3.74 -11.90 -9.05
C GLU A 93 2.62 -11.90 -10.10
N HIS A 94 2.31 -10.73 -10.68
CA HIS A 94 1.25 -10.55 -11.65
C HIS A 94 1.77 -9.85 -12.91
N ASP A 95 1.52 -10.42 -14.08
CA ASP A 95 1.82 -9.79 -15.39
C ASP A 95 0.82 -8.68 -15.75
N ALA A 96 0.29 -7.99 -14.74
CA ALA A 96 -0.76 -6.99 -14.86
C ALA A 96 -0.16 -5.58 -14.97
N HIS A 97 -0.88 -4.67 -15.63
CA HIS A 97 -0.43 -3.28 -15.75
C HIS A 97 -0.49 -2.57 -14.40
N VAL A 98 0.58 -1.84 -14.04
CA VAL A 98 0.63 -1.04 -12.82
C VAL A 98 0.63 0.44 -13.18
N LEU A 99 -0.44 1.15 -12.79
CA LEU A 99 -0.56 2.60 -12.93
C LEU A 99 -0.13 3.28 -11.63
N CYS A 100 0.95 4.06 -11.68
CA CYS A 100 1.44 4.84 -10.53
C CYS A 100 0.88 6.27 -10.59
N LEU A 101 0.17 6.68 -9.55
CA LEU A 101 -0.36 8.03 -9.39
C LEU A 101 0.39 8.75 -8.25
N PRO A 102 1.36 9.62 -8.57
CA PRO A 102 2.05 10.40 -7.57
C PRO A 102 1.16 11.52 -7.03
N PHE A 103 1.05 11.64 -5.71
CA PHE A 103 0.49 12.82 -5.07
C PHE A 103 1.60 13.86 -4.79
N PRO A 104 1.31 15.16 -5.00
CA PRO A 104 2.25 16.26 -4.75
C PRO A 104 2.58 16.43 -3.26
#